data_AF-A0A2D8ACY5-F1
#
_entry.id   AF-A0A2D8ACY5-F1
#
_cell.length_a   1.000
_cell.length_b   1.000
_cell.length_c   1.000
_cell.angle_alpha   90.00
_cell.angle_beta   90.00
_cell.angle_gamma   90.00
#
_symmetry.space_group_name_H-M   'P 1'
#
loop_
_entity.id
_entity.type
_entity.pdbx_description
1 polymer ?
#
loop_
_entity_poly.entity_id
_entity_poly.type
_entity_poly.pdbx_seq_one_letter_code
_entity_poly.pdbx_strand_id
1 'polypeptide(L)'
;MTVRNLLQVLSICLIAQTVSANQSGDDALDLLAGTCPDIRQYQADILSAEIQQTPPSVSAQRDYGWTHQTTVKVVISNQPAVIPKEYHAQGQRCYFDLGGKSQNIEGLAVSKRACNALCGNVGQSFMYYTAK
;
A
#
# COMPACT_ATOMS: atom_id res chain seq x y z
N MET A 1 -62.06 16.11 -31.39
CA MET A 1 -61.07 15.60 -32.36
C MET A 1 -60.22 16.77 -32.83
N THR A 2 -59.05 16.94 -32.20
CA THR A 2 -57.98 17.96 -32.39
C THR A 2 -57.14 17.87 -31.09
N VAL A 3 -55.82 18.01 -30.96
CA VAL A 3 -54.67 18.25 -31.83
C VAL A 3 -53.41 18.03 -30.94
N ARG A 4 -52.40 17.29 -31.46
CA ARG A 4 -50.93 17.46 -31.36
C ARG A 4 -50.11 17.37 -30.04
N ASN A 5 -48.89 16.88 -30.28
CA ASN A 5 -47.56 17.23 -29.75
C ASN A 5 -46.96 16.29 -28.69
N LEU A 6 -46.02 15.40 -29.05
CA LEU A 6 -44.57 15.63 -29.32
C LEU A 6 -43.87 16.36 -28.17
N LEU A 7 -43.08 15.62 -27.37
CA LEU A 7 -41.74 15.97 -26.84
C LEU A 7 -41.29 14.79 -25.94
N GLN A 8 -40.42 13.88 -26.40
CA GLN A 8 -38.96 13.94 -26.28
C GLN A 8 -38.45 14.41 -24.90
N VAL A 9 -38.07 13.45 -24.05
CA VAL A 9 -36.85 13.45 -23.21
C VAL A 9 -36.50 11.96 -22.97
N LEU A 10 -35.80 11.25 -23.85
CA LEU A 10 -34.33 11.18 -23.88
C LEU A 10 -33.70 11.27 -22.48
N SER A 11 -34.01 10.30 -21.62
CA SER A 11 -33.29 10.08 -20.36
C SER A 11 -31.98 9.34 -20.62
N ILE A 12 -31.03 10.04 -21.28
CA ILE A 12 -29.61 9.69 -21.30
C ILE A 12 -28.98 10.36 -20.09
N CYS A 13 -28.58 9.57 -19.11
CA CYS A 13 -27.36 9.75 -18.30
C CYS A 13 -27.49 8.92 -17.03
N LEU A 14 -26.80 7.79 -16.98
CA LEU A 14 -26.04 7.47 -15.78
C LEU A 14 -24.83 6.68 -16.25
N ILE A 15 -23.82 7.43 -16.70
CA ILE A 15 -22.47 6.91 -16.83
C ILE A 15 -22.08 6.53 -15.39
N ALA A 16 -22.09 5.23 -15.10
CA ALA A 16 -21.47 4.70 -13.89
C ALA A 16 -19.97 4.97 -14.01
N GLN A 17 -19.54 6.13 -13.52
CA GLN A 17 -18.12 6.42 -13.37
C GLN A 17 -17.61 5.55 -12.22
N THR A 18 -17.14 4.35 -12.55
CA THR A 18 -16.27 3.59 -11.66
C THR A 18 -14.93 4.34 -11.61
N VAL A 19 -14.88 5.38 -10.78
CA VAL A 19 -13.62 5.93 -10.31
C VAL A 19 -12.95 4.83 -9.49
N SER A 20 -12.15 3.99 -10.14
CA SER A 20 -11.08 3.29 -9.45
C SER A 20 -10.19 4.39 -8.88
N ALA A 21 -10.35 4.67 -7.60
CA ALA A 21 -9.48 5.57 -6.87
C ALA A 21 -8.08 4.96 -6.94
N ASN A 22 -7.30 5.37 -7.94
CA ASN A 22 -5.86 5.36 -7.83
C ASN A 22 -5.55 6.30 -6.67
N GLN A 23 -5.56 5.77 -5.44
CA GLN A 23 -5.05 6.47 -4.26
C GLN A 23 -3.67 6.97 -4.64
N SER A 24 -3.45 8.27 -4.40
CA SER A 24 -2.27 8.96 -4.91
C SER A 24 -1.02 8.33 -4.30
N GLY A 25 0.09 8.31 -5.03
CA GLY A 25 1.33 7.68 -4.54
C GLY A 25 1.84 8.30 -3.23
N ASP A 26 1.49 9.56 -2.97
CA ASP A 26 1.82 10.25 -1.73
C ASP A 26 1.04 9.65 -0.54
N ASP A 27 -0.25 9.35 -0.69
CA ASP A 27 -1.06 8.71 0.38
C ASP A 27 -0.46 7.35 0.81
N ALA A 28 0.08 6.60 -0.15
CA ALA A 28 0.71 5.30 0.10
C ALA A 28 2.00 5.42 0.92
N LEU A 29 2.83 6.41 0.60
CA LEU A 29 4.06 6.67 1.35
C LEU A 29 3.78 7.29 2.71
N ASP A 30 2.74 8.13 2.83
CA ASP A 30 2.26 8.68 4.08
C ASP A 30 1.82 7.57 5.04
N LEU A 31 1.01 6.62 4.55
CA LEU A 31 0.56 5.47 5.31
C LEU A 31 1.75 4.60 5.79
N LEU A 32 2.67 4.31 4.88
CA LEU A 32 3.86 3.50 5.20
C LEU A 32 4.78 4.23 6.19
N ALA A 33 4.95 5.55 6.06
CA ALA A 33 5.78 6.36 6.94
C ALA A 33 5.32 6.34 8.40
N GLY A 34 4.04 6.06 8.67
CA GLY A 34 3.53 5.88 10.03
C GLY A 34 4.16 4.70 10.79
N THR A 35 4.67 3.69 10.07
CA THR A 35 5.36 2.52 10.67
C THR A 35 6.84 2.40 10.26
N CYS A 36 7.20 2.96 9.11
CA CYS A 36 8.55 3.00 8.55
C CYS A 36 8.92 4.44 8.18
N PRO A 37 9.24 5.31 9.16
CA PRO A 37 9.48 6.74 8.91
C PRO A 37 10.63 7.00 7.92
N ASP A 38 11.66 6.15 7.97
CA ASP A 38 12.86 6.22 7.14
C ASP A 38 12.57 6.13 5.65
N ILE A 39 11.41 5.59 5.22
CA ILE A 39 11.08 5.49 3.80
C ILE A 39 11.02 6.86 3.11
N ARG A 40 10.68 7.92 3.87
CA ARG A 40 10.53 9.28 3.36
C ARG A 40 11.81 9.83 2.75
N GLN A 41 12.97 9.48 3.31
CA GLN A 41 14.25 9.96 2.81
C GLN A 41 14.56 9.44 1.39
N TYR A 42 13.88 8.38 0.97
CA TYR A 42 14.06 7.73 -0.33
C TYR A 42 12.97 8.08 -1.34
N GLN A 43 12.07 9.02 -1.04
CA GLN A 43 10.93 9.35 -1.91
C GLN A 43 11.35 9.68 -3.35
N ALA A 44 12.48 10.37 -3.53
CA ALA A 44 13.00 10.72 -4.86
C ALA A 44 13.38 9.50 -5.73
N ASP A 45 13.66 8.35 -5.11
CA ASP A 45 14.02 7.10 -5.80
C ASP A 45 12.85 6.14 -5.99
N ILE A 46 11.66 6.49 -5.48
CA ILE A 46 10.45 5.69 -5.59
C ILE A 46 9.70 6.12 -6.86
N LEU A 47 9.52 5.17 -7.78
CA LEU A 47 8.81 5.41 -9.03
C LEU A 47 7.29 5.38 -8.86
N SER A 48 6.79 4.48 -8.01
CA SER A 48 5.38 4.40 -7.65
C SER A 48 5.18 3.76 -6.29
N ALA A 49 4.09 4.13 -5.64
CA ALA A 49 3.59 3.51 -4.44
C ALA A 49 2.08 3.30 -4.58
N GLU A 50 1.61 2.09 -4.30
CA GLU A 50 0.21 1.67 -4.47
C GLU A 50 -0.29 1.05 -3.17
N ILE A 51 -1.48 1.44 -2.73
CA ILE A 51 -2.17 0.80 -1.60
C ILE A 51 -3.08 -0.30 -2.14
N GLN A 52 -3.01 -1.48 -1.53
CA GLN A 52 -3.91 -2.58 -1.77
C GLN A 52 -4.46 -3.08 -0.44
N GLN A 53 -5.76 -2.88 -0.22
CA GLN A 53 -6.45 -3.47 0.93
C GLN A 53 -6.80 -4.91 0.61
N THR A 54 -6.38 -5.84 1.47
CA THR A 54 -6.70 -7.26 1.34
C THR A 54 -7.09 -7.84 2.70
N PRO A 55 -7.93 -8.87 2.76
CA PRO A 55 -8.08 -9.64 3.98
C PRO A 55 -6.70 -10.19 4.41
N PRO A 56 -6.39 -10.22 5.72
CA PRO A 56 -5.12 -10.77 6.17
C PRO A 56 -4.94 -12.22 5.72
N SER A 57 -3.73 -12.57 5.30
CA SER A 57 -3.40 -13.97 4.98
C SER A 57 -3.58 -14.88 6.21
N VAL A 58 -3.81 -16.19 6.00
CA VAL A 58 -3.94 -17.16 7.10
C VAL A 58 -2.71 -17.11 8.03
N SER A 59 -1.52 -16.97 7.47
CA SER A 59 -0.29 -16.80 8.24
C SER A 59 -0.30 -15.50 9.05
N ALA A 60 -0.72 -14.37 8.46
CA ALA A 60 -0.78 -13.11 9.18
C ALA A 60 -1.81 -13.12 10.33
N GLN A 61 -2.96 -13.78 10.14
CA GLN A 61 -3.94 -13.97 11.21
C GLN A 61 -3.38 -14.82 12.35
N ARG A 62 -2.70 -15.93 12.02
CA ARG A 62 -2.16 -16.87 13.01
C ARG A 62 -0.95 -16.29 13.74
N ASP A 63 -0.01 -15.74 13.00
CA ASP A 63 1.32 -15.37 13.50
C ASP A 63 1.30 -13.98 14.17
N TYR A 64 0.43 -13.08 13.71
CA TYR A 64 0.35 -11.69 14.21
C TYR A 64 -1.02 -11.32 14.80
N GLY A 65 -2.05 -12.15 14.64
CA GLY A 65 -3.40 -11.82 15.12
C GLY A 65 -4.08 -10.72 14.31
N TRP A 66 -3.62 -10.45 13.08
CA TRP A 66 -4.17 -9.37 12.27
C TRP A 66 -5.60 -9.68 11.81
N THR A 67 -6.49 -8.70 11.97
CA THR A 67 -7.88 -8.75 11.49
C THR A 67 -8.06 -7.90 10.23
N HIS A 68 -7.14 -6.96 10.00
CA HIS A 68 -7.06 -6.14 8.79
C HIS A 68 -5.63 -6.10 8.26
N GLN A 69 -5.49 -6.06 6.93
CA GLN A 69 -4.20 -5.98 6.25
C GLN A 69 -4.28 -4.97 5.10
N THR A 70 -3.29 -4.10 5.03
CA THR A 70 -3.09 -3.16 3.92
C THR A 70 -1.69 -3.37 3.38
N THR A 71 -1.59 -3.77 2.12
CA THR A 71 -0.31 -3.94 1.44
C THR A 71 0.04 -2.66 0.71
N VAL A 72 1.20 -2.08 1.03
CA VAL A 72 1.78 -0.99 0.27
C VAL A 72 2.84 -1.57 -0.67
N LYS A 73 2.60 -1.44 -1.96
CA LYS A 73 3.53 -1.87 -3.01
C LYS A 73 4.33 -0.66 -3.47
N VAL A 74 5.64 -0.71 -3.29
CA VAL A 74 6.59 0.35 -3.67
C VAL A 74 7.49 -0.17 -4.79
N VAL A 75 7.64 0.61 -5.86
CA VAL A 75 8.54 0.31 -6.99
C VAL A 75 9.73 1.25 -6.92
N ILE A 76 10.93 0.69 -6.77
CA ILE A 76 12.18 1.45 -6.68
C ILE A 76 12.78 1.65 -8.06
N SER A 77 13.37 2.83 -8.29
CA SER A 77 14.13 3.14 -9.51
C SER A 77 15.23 2.10 -9.78
N ASN A 78 15.51 1.86 -11.06
CA ASN A 78 16.64 1.02 -11.48
C ASN A 78 17.99 1.69 -11.21
N GLN A 79 18.00 3.02 -11.05
CA GLN A 79 19.18 3.83 -10.78
C GLN A 79 18.85 4.80 -9.64
N PRO A 80 18.74 4.31 -8.39
CA PRO A 80 18.48 5.18 -7.26
C PRO A 80 19.68 6.09 -6.98
N ALA A 81 19.41 7.35 -6.66
CA ALA A 81 20.43 8.35 -6.35
C ALA A 81 20.72 8.44 -4.84
N VAL A 82 19.72 8.19 -3.99
CA VAL A 82 19.78 8.35 -2.53
C VAL A 82 19.88 7.01 -1.81
N ILE A 83 19.18 5.97 -2.28
CA ILE A 83 19.20 4.65 -1.64
C ILE A 83 20.61 4.05 -1.71
N PRO A 84 21.21 3.65 -0.57
CA PRO A 84 22.53 3.03 -0.56
C PRO A 84 22.57 1.72 -1.35
N LYS A 85 23.67 1.48 -2.09
CA LYS A 85 23.80 0.32 -2.99
C LYS A 85 23.82 -1.01 -2.22
N GLU A 86 24.33 -1.00 -0.99
CA GLU A 86 24.39 -2.12 -0.05
C GLU A 86 23.00 -2.62 0.37
N TYR A 87 21.94 -1.85 0.16
CA TYR A 87 20.58 -2.31 0.44
C TYR A 87 20.07 -3.26 -0.65
N HIS A 88 20.68 -3.24 -1.84
CA HIS A 88 20.28 -4.05 -2.99
C HIS A 88 18.80 -3.86 -3.41
N ALA A 89 18.22 -2.68 -3.18
CA ALA A 89 16.82 -2.37 -3.48
C ALA A 89 16.59 -1.84 -4.91
N GLN A 90 17.65 -1.56 -5.67
CA GLN A 90 17.56 -1.03 -7.04
C GLN A 90 16.68 -1.92 -7.95
N GLY A 91 15.72 -1.32 -8.65
CA GLY A 91 14.77 -2.00 -9.55
C GLY A 91 13.83 -3.00 -8.85
N GLN A 92 13.84 -3.08 -7.52
CA GLN A 92 12.98 -4.01 -6.80
C GLN A 92 11.55 -3.48 -6.68
N ARG A 93 10.62 -4.42 -6.64
CA ARG A 93 9.27 -4.20 -6.12
C ARG A 93 9.22 -4.69 -4.68
N CYS A 94 8.90 -3.77 -3.79
CA CYS A 94 8.78 -3.97 -2.36
C CYS A 94 7.32 -4.04 -1.96
N TYR A 95 6.97 -5.03 -1.15
CA TYR A 95 5.64 -5.15 -0.56
C TYR A 95 5.79 -5.05 0.95
N PHE A 96 5.06 -4.10 1.53
CA PHE A 96 4.98 -3.80 2.95
C PHE A 96 3.55 -4.09 3.40
N ASP A 97 3.36 -5.15 4.18
CA ASP A 97 2.06 -5.48 4.76
C ASP A 97 1.92 -4.78 6.11
N LEU A 98 0.95 -3.89 6.19
CA LEU A 98 0.56 -3.15 7.38
C LEU A 98 -0.67 -3.82 7.97
N GLY A 99 -0.64 -4.19 9.25
CA GLY A 99 -1.78 -4.86 9.88
C GLY A 99 -1.94 -4.55 11.36
N GLY A 100 -3.07 -4.96 11.91
CA GLY A 100 -3.44 -4.74 13.30
C GLY A 100 -4.71 -5.50 13.69
N LYS A 101 -5.02 -5.50 15.00
CA LYS A 101 -6.21 -6.18 15.55
C LYS A 101 -7.51 -5.36 15.38
N SER A 102 -7.38 -4.08 15.08
CA SER A 102 -8.49 -3.14 14.86
C SER A 102 -8.13 -2.21 13.68
N GLN A 103 -8.78 -1.05 13.57
CA GLN A 103 -8.45 -0.03 12.55
C GLN A 103 -7.06 0.63 12.77
N ASN A 104 -6.40 0.35 13.89
CA ASN A 104 -5.04 0.83 14.16
C ASN A 104 -4.01 -0.09 13.50
N ILE A 105 -3.02 0.52 12.85
CA ILE A 105 -1.86 -0.20 12.32
C ILE A 105 -0.88 -0.45 13.47
N GLU A 106 -0.63 -1.71 13.78
CA GLU A 106 0.20 -2.13 14.92
C GLU A 106 1.46 -2.90 14.48
N GLY A 107 1.48 -3.38 13.23
CA GLY A 107 2.57 -4.20 12.70
C GLY A 107 2.90 -3.88 11.25
N LEU A 108 4.16 -4.16 10.92
CA LEU A 108 4.74 -4.07 9.59
C LEU A 108 5.44 -5.38 9.28
N ALA A 109 5.04 -6.04 8.19
CA ALA A 109 5.76 -7.18 7.62
C ALA A 109 6.31 -6.79 6.24
N VAL A 110 7.57 -7.16 5.98
CA VAL A 110 8.25 -6.78 4.74
C VAL A 110 8.63 -8.02 3.96
N SER A 111 8.18 -8.09 2.70
CA SER A 111 8.34 -9.27 1.83
C SER A 111 9.78 -9.66 1.49
N LYS A 112 10.71 -8.69 1.41
CA LYS A 112 12.09 -8.92 0.96
C LYS A 112 13.09 -8.20 1.85
N ARG A 113 14.24 -8.86 2.08
CA ARG A 113 15.36 -8.30 2.87
C ARG A 113 15.85 -6.95 2.34
N ALA A 114 15.95 -6.79 1.02
CA ALA A 114 16.35 -5.52 0.40
C ALA A 114 15.41 -4.36 0.76
N CYS A 115 14.11 -4.65 0.89
CA CYS A 115 13.10 -3.66 1.24
C CYS A 115 13.07 -3.36 2.75
N ASN A 116 13.46 -4.33 3.59
CA ASN A 116 13.57 -4.12 5.03
C ASN A 116 14.67 -3.10 5.38
N ALA A 117 15.74 -3.07 4.59
CA ALA A 117 16.82 -2.09 4.77
C ALA A 117 16.35 -0.64 4.60
N LEU A 118 15.34 -0.40 3.75
CA LEU A 118 14.72 0.93 3.57
C LEU A 118 13.96 1.41 4.81
N CYS A 119 13.63 0.50 5.72
CA CYS A 119 12.97 0.77 6.97
C CYS A 119 13.95 0.68 8.15
N GLY A 120 15.25 0.93 8.00
CA GLY A 120 16.16 1.04 9.14
C GLY A 120 16.21 -0.18 10.08
N ASN A 121 15.83 -1.38 9.61
CA ASN A 121 15.59 -2.57 10.42
C ASN A 121 14.43 -2.46 11.44
N VAL A 122 13.47 -1.53 11.29
CA VAL A 122 12.23 -1.55 12.07
C VAL A 122 11.46 -2.86 11.82
N GLY A 123 11.59 -3.44 10.62
CA GLY A 123 11.10 -4.78 10.29
C GLY A 123 11.94 -5.93 10.86
N GLN A 124 12.99 -5.64 11.65
CA GLN A 124 13.65 -6.60 12.54
C GLN A 124 13.19 -6.49 13.99
N SER A 125 12.05 -5.83 14.26
CA SER A 125 11.23 -6.24 15.41
C SER A 125 10.59 -7.61 15.13
N PHE A 126 11.45 -8.60 14.86
CA PHE A 126 11.27 -9.96 15.28
C PHE A 126 11.11 -9.93 16.80
N MET A 127 9.89 -9.67 17.28
CA MET A 127 9.45 -10.48 18.40
C MET A 127 9.30 -11.88 17.83
N TYR A 128 10.37 -12.67 17.97
CA TYR A 128 10.23 -14.07 18.29
C TYR A 128 9.28 -14.16 19.50
N TYR A 129 7.97 -14.11 19.28
CA TYR A 129 7.05 -14.74 20.21
C TYR A 129 7.20 -16.23 19.97
N THR A 130 8.21 -16.83 20.63
CA THR A 130 8.08 -18.22 21.03
C THR A 130 6.80 -18.30 21.86
N ALA A 131 5.78 -18.95 21.33
CA ALA A 131 4.63 -19.35 22.13
C ALA A 131 5.15 -20.03 23.40
N LYS A 132 4.80 -19.50 24.57
CA LYS A 132 4.89 -20.24 25.83
C LYS A 132 3.73 -21.23 25.89
#